data_AF-A0A932LGK3-F1
#
_entry.id   AF-A0A932LGK3-F1
#
_cell.length_a   1.000
_cell.length_b   1.000
_cell.length_c   1.000
_cell.angle_alpha   90.00
_cell.angle_beta   90.00
_cell.angle_gamma   90.00
#
_symmetry.space_group_name_H-M   'P 1'
#
loop_
_entity.id
_entity.type
_entity.pdbx_description
1 polymer ?
#
loop_
_entity_poly.entity_id
_entity_poly.type
_entity_poly.pdbx_seq_one_letter_code
_entity_poly.pdbx_strand_id
1 'polypeptide(L)' 'GLAEARTVPGIEQVTISARLGQELLPLPEGSLYLGFIFARGRTPELVEAALRQSHAQLRFDIH' A
#
# COMPACT_ATOMS: atom_id res chain seq x y z
N GLY A 1 -10.10 -1.21 4.00
CA GLY A 1 -9.24 -2.38 4.21
C GLY A 1 -8.57 -2.77 2.89
N LEU A 2 -7.97 -3.96 2.80
CA LEU A 2 -7.28 -4.39 1.57
C LEU A 2 -8.23 -4.55 0.37
N ALA A 3 -9.46 -5.03 0.61
CA ALA A 3 -10.46 -5.17 -0.45
C ALA A 3 -10.82 -3.81 -1.04
N GLU A 4 -11.09 -2.82 -0.19
CA GLU A 4 -11.45 -1.46 -0.59
C GLU A 4 -10.28 -0.77 -1.30
N ALA A 5 -9.06 -0.95 -0.84
CA ALA A 5 -7.85 -0.41 -1.48
C ALA A 5 -7.71 -0.88 -2.95
N ARG A 6 -8.11 -2.12 -3.25
CA ARG A 6 -8.08 -2.69 -4.61
C ARG A 6 -9.20 -2.19 -5.51
N THR A 7 -10.28 -1.65 -4.93
CA THR A 7 -11.42 -1.12 -5.71
C THR A 7 -11.22 0.32 -6.18
N VAL A 8 -10.16 0.99 -5.74
CA VAL A 8 -9.88 2.37 -6.15
C VAL A 8 -9.59 2.42 -7.66
N PRO A 9 -10.29 3.27 -8.44
CA PRO A 9 -10.02 3.40 -9.86
C PRO A 9 -8.56 3.75 -10.17
N GLY A 10 -7.98 3.06 -11.16
CA GLY A 10 -6.58 3.25 -11.53
C GLY A 10 -5.58 2.40 -10.72
N ILE A 11 -6.03 1.64 -9.72
CA ILE A 11 -5.20 0.63 -9.05
C ILE A 11 -5.18 -0.66 -9.87
N GLU A 12 -3.97 -1.10 -10.20
CA GLU A 12 -3.73 -2.36 -10.90
C GLU A 12 -3.52 -3.50 -9.89
N GLN A 13 -2.78 -3.23 -8.81
CA GLN A 13 -2.45 -4.27 -7.83
C GLN A 13 -2.13 -3.67 -6.45
N VAL A 14 -2.56 -4.38 -5.41
CA VAL A 14 -2.12 -4.15 -4.02
C VAL A 14 -1.57 -5.45 -3.47
N THR A 15 -0.27 -5.45 -3.14
CA THR A 15 0.46 -6.59 -2.59
C THR A 15 0.92 -6.27 -1.17
N ILE A 16 0.64 -7.17 -0.23
CA ILE A 16 1.18 -7.12 1.12
C ILE A 16 2.34 -8.11 1.19
N SER A 17 3.54 -7.60 1.45
CA SER A 17 4.78 -8.38 1.51
C SER A 17 5.15 -8.75 2.96
N ALA A 18 4.69 -7.96 3.93
CA ALA A 18 4.86 -8.28 5.34
C ALA A 18 4.05 -9.52 5.70
N ARG A 19 4.70 -10.46 6.41
CA ARG A 19 4.01 -11.63 6.95
C ARG A 19 3.26 -11.23 8.22
N LEU A 20 2.09 -11.83 8.44
CA LEU A 20 1.37 -11.68 9.70
C LEU A 20 2.26 -12.16 10.87
N GLY A 21 2.41 -11.32 11.89
CA GLY A 21 3.27 -11.60 13.05
C GLY A 21 4.76 -11.29 12.85
N GLN A 22 5.14 -10.65 11.73
CA GLN A 22 6.51 -10.19 11.54
C GLN A 22 6.77 -8.91 12.34
N GLU A 23 7.81 -8.90 13.17
CA GLU A 23 8.24 -7.69 13.87
C GLU A 23 8.69 -6.63 12.86
N LEU A 24 8.12 -5.43 13.02
CA LEU A 24 8.56 -4.25 12.28
C LEU A 24 9.65 -3.59 13.10
N LEU A 25 10.89 -3.90 12.77
CA LEU A 25 12.02 -3.14 13.30
C LEU A 25 11.97 -1.71 12.72
N PRO A 26 12.19 -0.67 13.55
CA PRO A 26 12.35 0.67 13.03
C PRO A 26 13.59 0.76 12.12
N LEU A 27 13.59 1.73 11.21
CA LEU A 27 14.77 2.07 10.42
C LEU A 27 15.90 2.57 11.35
N PRO A 28 17.20 2.34 11.03
CA PRO A 28 17.76 1.81 9.76
C PRO A 28 17.77 0.28 9.63
N GLU A 29 17.57 -0.48 10.71
CA GLU A 29 17.64 -1.94 10.68
C GLU A 29 16.44 -2.59 9.95
N GLY A 30 15.28 -1.93 9.95
CA GLY A 30 14.08 -2.37 9.27
C GLY A 30 14.02 -2.03 7.78
N SER A 31 14.51 -2.90 6.91
CA SER A 31 14.31 -2.79 5.45
C SER A 31 12.92 -3.23 4.97
N LEU A 32 11.93 -3.23 5.87
CA LEU A 32 10.67 -3.93 5.69
C LEU A 32 9.59 -3.02 5.09
N TYR A 33 9.45 -3.09 3.78
CA TYR A 33 8.25 -2.60 3.11
C TYR A 33 7.07 -3.50 3.45
N LEU A 34 6.01 -2.92 4.03
CA LEU A 34 4.76 -3.63 4.33
C LEU A 34 4.12 -4.22 3.07
N GLY A 35 4.35 -3.59 1.93
CA GLY A 35 3.79 -3.98 0.64
C GLY A 35 3.99 -2.91 -0.42
N PHE A 36 3.32 -3.10 -1.55
CA PHE A 36 3.38 -2.23 -2.71
C PHE A 36 1.97 -2.02 -3.28
N ILE A 37 1.72 -0.80 -3.75
CA ILE A 37 0.53 -0.43 -4.52
C ILE A 37 1.02 -0.03 -5.92
N PHE A 38 0.44 -0.65 -6.95
CA PHE A 38 0.72 -0.33 -8.34
C PHE A 38 -0.52 0.33 -8.94
N ALA A 39 -0.31 1.45 -9.62
CA ALA A 39 -1.36 2.23 -10.26
C ALA A 39 -0.97 2.62 -11.68
N ARG A 40 -1.98 2.83 -12.52
CA ARG A 40 -1.84 3.29 -13.90
C ARG A 40 -2.86 4.38 -14.17
N GLY A 41 -2.42 5.43 -14.86
CA GLY A 41 -3.24 6.59 -15.19
C GLY A 41 -2.67 7.35 -16.38
N ARG A 42 -3.49 8.23 -16.93
CA ARG A 42 -3.13 9.04 -18.12
C ARG A 42 -2.15 10.16 -17.80
N THR A 43 -2.07 10.58 -16.54
CA THR A 43 -1.15 11.62 -16.07
C THR A 43 -0.55 11.21 -14.72
N PRO A 44 0.63 11.74 -14.34
CA PRO A 44 1.22 11.50 -13.03
C PRO A 44 0.29 11.86 -11.86
N GLU A 45 -0.44 12.96 -11.97
CA GLU A 45 -1.33 13.47 -10.92
C GLU A 45 -2.48 12.48 -10.64
N LEU A 46 -3.03 11.87 -11.68
CA LEU A 46 -4.06 10.84 -11.54
C LEU A 46 -3.53 9.57 -10.89
N VAL A 47 -2.29 9.18 -11.23
CA VAL A 47 -1.62 8.02 -10.62
C VAL A 47 -1.38 8.28 -9.13
N GLU A 48 -0.81 9.44 -8.78
CA GLU A 48 -0.55 9.80 -7.39
C GLU A 48 -1.83 9.86 -6.55
N ALA A 49 -2.90 10.44 -7.09
CA ALA A 49 -4.20 10.50 -6.41
C ALA A 49 -4.75 9.10 -6.13
N ALA A 50 -4.71 8.20 -7.13
CA ALA A 50 -5.16 6.81 -6.97
C ALA A 50 -4.33 6.07 -5.91
N LEU A 51 -3.00 6.21 -5.92
CA LEU A 51 -2.11 5.62 -4.94
C LEU A 51 -2.42 6.11 -3.52
N ARG A 52 -2.58 7.43 -3.33
CA ARG A 52 -2.91 8.01 -2.02
C ARG A 52 -4.28 7.56 -1.52
N GLN A 53 -5.28 7.52 -2.40
CA GLN A 53 -6.63 7.07 -2.05
C GLN A 53 -6.65 5.58 -1.69
N SER A 54 -5.93 4.73 -2.43
CA SER A 54 -5.80 3.30 -2.13
C SER A 54 -5.09 3.07 -0.80
N HIS A 55 -3.97 3.78 -0.56
CA HIS A 55 -3.24 3.71 0.69
C HIS A 55 -4.10 4.12 1.90
N ALA A 56 -4.94 5.15 1.76
CA ALA A 56 -5.83 5.60 2.84
C ALA A 56 -6.88 4.55 3.27
N GLN A 57 -7.16 3.55 2.42
CA GLN A 57 -8.04 2.44 2.78
C GLN A 57 -7.34 1.37 3.63
N LEU A 58 -6.00 1.36 3.65
CA LEU A 58 -5.21 0.39 4.40
C LEU A 58 -5.06 0.85 5.86
N ARG A 59 -5.33 -0.08 6.78
CA ARG A 59 -5.10 0.11 8.22
C ARG A 59 -4.16 -1.00 8.66
N PHE A 60 -3.11 -0.62 9.38
CA PHE A 60 -2.11 -1.53 9.91
C PHE A 60 -2.19 -1.48 11.42
N ASP A 61 -2.50 -2.62 12.03
CA ASP A 61 -2.38 -2.80 13.47
C ASP A 61 -0.95 -3.29 13.74
N ILE A 62 -0.13 -2.38 14.27
CA ILE A 62 1.27 -2.64 14.61
C ILE A 62 1.33 -2.66 16.15
N HIS A 63 1.86 -3.75 16.70
CA HIS A 63 2.00 -3.97 18.14
C HIS A 63 3.46 -4.07 18.53
#